data_AF-A0A1Z5HAQ7-F1
#
_entry.id   AF-A0A1Z5HAQ7-F1
#
_cell.length_a   1.000
_cell.length_b   1.000
_cell.length_c   1.000
_cell.angle_alpha   90.00
_cell.angle_beta   90.00
_cell.angle_gamma   90.00
#
_symmetry.space_group_name_H-M   'P 1'
#
loop_
_entity.id
_entity.type
_entity.pdbx_description
1 polymer ?
#
loop_
_entity_poly.entity_id
_entity_poly.type
_entity_poly.pdbx_seq_one_letter_code
_entity_poly.pdbx_strand_id
1 'polypeptide(L)'
;MIKKNERTILFLDLHIDLKTTSPKIKGLRNNFTLTELFRKIEAIREANNVNIISGSEDNKTEVYLADIKYDSEICCWILLVNITDTTLADEVHREIGGNDDTRKVNAKKNGVGTDFSSHIIIKPDPEANGSWLALYEQSPALPVRLVSSYLNKLLRRIAKENKDDFETDHPKNTVDTKGGVKKINTYCHCHFYGHISKQFEVTDPYYK
;
A
#
# COMPACT_ATOMS: atom_id res chain seq x y z
N MET A 1 1.54 14.54 20.08
CA MET A 1 0.54 15.43 19.46
C MET A 1 1.15 15.95 18.17
N ILE A 2 0.53 15.68 17.01
CA ILE A 2 1.02 16.19 15.72
C ILE A 2 0.65 17.67 15.65
N LYS A 3 1.63 18.56 15.49
CA LYS A 3 1.35 19.99 15.30
C LYS A 3 0.81 20.23 13.90
N LYS A 4 0.02 21.29 13.72
CA LYS A 4 -0.66 21.63 12.45
C LYS A 4 0.27 21.56 11.21
N ASN A 5 1.52 21.98 11.37
CA ASN A 5 2.51 22.08 10.28
C ASN A 5 3.65 21.05 10.38
N GLU A 6 3.53 20.07 11.29
CA GLU A 6 4.51 18.99 11.39
C GLU A 6 3.87 17.71 10.88
N ARG A 7 4.63 16.91 10.14
CA ARG A 7 4.25 15.57 9.70
C ARG A 7 5.37 14.62 10.07
N THR A 8 5.00 13.45 10.58
CA THR A 8 5.96 12.38 10.82
C THR A 8 6.15 11.61 9.52
N ILE A 9 7.38 11.57 9.02
CA ILE A 9 7.74 10.80 7.85
C ILE A 9 8.50 9.55 8.29
N LEU A 10 8.05 8.39 7.86
CA LEU A 10 8.76 7.12 8.05
C LEU A 10 9.59 6.83 6.81
N PHE A 11 10.84 6.45 7.02
CA PHE A 11 11.72 5.90 6.00
C PHE A 11 11.54 4.38 5.99
N LEU A 12 11.15 3.83 4.86
CA LEU A 12 10.77 2.44 4.73
C LEU A 12 11.46 1.80 3.52
N ASP A 13 11.65 0.50 3.60
CA ASP A 13 12.02 -0.35 2.48
C ASP A 13 10.77 -1.12 2.02
N LEU A 14 10.32 -0.87 0.80
CA LEU A 14 9.28 -1.63 0.13
C LEU A 14 9.89 -2.88 -0.47
N HIS A 15 9.34 -4.04 -0.13
CA HIS A 15 9.69 -5.31 -0.74
C HIS A 15 8.48 -5.85 -1.50
N ILE A 16 8.71 -6.40 -2.70
CA ILE A 16 7.67 -7.02 -3.53
C ILE A 16 8.12 -8.41 -3.91
N ASP A 17 7.35 -9.40 -3.46
CA ASP A 17 7.57 -10.80 -3.78
C ASP A 17 6.53 -11.29 -4.79
N LEU A 18 6.93 -12.19 -5.67
CA LEU A 18 5.97 -12.93 -6.49
C LEU A 18 5.46 -14.14 -5.70
N LYS A 19 4.13 -14.27 -5.61
CA LYS A 19 3.45 -15.36 -4.90
C LYS A 19 2.49 -16.09 -5.83
N THR A 20 2.10 -17.29 -5.43
CA THR A 20 1.03 -18.06 -6.05
C THR A 20 0.11 -18.59 -4.94
N THR A 21 -1.11 -19.01 -5.29
CA THR A 21 -2.02 -19.68 -4.36
C THR A 21 -1.58 -21.10 -4.04
N SER A 22 -0.64 -21.67 -4.80
CA SER A 22 -0.10 -23.01 -4.58
C SER A 22 0.91 -23.00 -3.41
N PRO A 23 0.59 -23.55 -2.22
CA PRO A 23 1.40 -23.38 -1.01
C PRO A 23 2.79 -24.04 -1.06
N LYS A 24 2.98 -25.00 -1.97
CA LYS A 24 4.24 -25.75 -2.14
C LYS A 24 5.25 -25.02 -3.04
N ILE A 25 4.87 -23.91 -3.66
CA ILE A 25 5.71 -23.15 -4.58
C ILE A 25 6.14 -21.86 -3.87
N LYS A 26 7.45 -21.67 -3.72
CA LYS A 26 8.07 -20.51 -3.04
C LYS A 26 9.26 -20.02 -3.86
N GLY A 27 9.72 -18.80 -3.57
CA GLY A 27 10.92 -18.24 -4.20
C GLY A 27 10.74 -17.93 -5.68
N LEU A 28 9.53 -17.59 -6.10
CA LEU A 28 9.27 -17.14 -7.47
C LEU A 28 9.95 -15.78 -7.67
N ARG A 29 10.61 -15.60 -8.81
CA ARG A 29 11.26 -14.34 -9.16
C ARG A 29 10.21 -13.34 -9.63
N ASN A 30 10.26 -12.12 -9.09
CA ASN A 30 9.47 -11.02 -9.64
C ASN A 30 10.06 -10.60 -11.00
N ASN A 31 9.23 -10.60 -12.03
CA ASN A 31 9.62 -10.21 -13.39
C ASN A 31 9.14 -8.79 -13.75
N PHE A 32 8.51 -8.09 -12.82
CA PHE A 32 8.01 -6.74 -13.02
C PHE A 32 8.91 -5.70 -12.35
N THR A 33 9.20 -4.63 -13.07
CA THR A 33 9.66 -3.37 -12.50
C THR A 33 8.54 -2.73 -11.67
N LEU A 34 8.91 -1.85 -10.74
CA LEU A 34 7.92 -1.10 -9.96
C LEU A 34 7.02 -0.24 -10.88
N THR A 35 7.62 0.38 -11.89
CA THR A 35 6.94 1.21 -12.87
C THR A 35 5.87 0.42 -13.63
N GLU A 36 6.16 -0.80 -14.09
CA GLU A 36 5.15 -1.64 -14.77
C GLU A 36 3.97 -1.97 -13.84
N LEU A 37 4.24 -2.32 -12.58
CA LEU A 37 3.18 -2.59 -11.60
C LEU A 37 2.33 -1.35 -11.34
N PHE A 38 2.95 -0.18 -11.16
CA PHE A 38 2.24 1.03 -10.82
C PHE A 38 1.47 1.62 -11.99
N ARG A 39 1.92 1.43 -13.23
CA ARG A 39 1.12 1.73 -14.43
C ARG A 39 -0.13 0.85 -14.52
N LYS A 40 -0.04 -0.44 -14.14
CA LYS A 40 -1.24 -1.30 -14.04
C LYS A 40 -2.16 -0.85 -12.92
N ILE A 41 -1.63 -0.36 -11.79
CA ILE A 41 -2.42 0.21 -10.69
C ILE A 41 -3.12 1.51 -11.13
N GLU A 42 -2.42 2.39 -11.86
CA GLU A 42 -2.98 3.60 -12.46
C GLU A 42 -4.15 3.26 -13.38
N ALA A 43 -4.02 2.25 -14.24
CA ALA A 43 -5.12 1.82 -15.12
C ALA A 43 -6.39 1.38 -14.35
N ILE A 44 -6.24 0.62 -13.25
CA ILE A 44 -7.41 0.22 -12.44
C ILE A 44 -8.00 1.38 -11.62
N ARG A 45 -7.19 2.41 -11.31
CA ARG A 45 -7.66 3.66 -10.69
C ARG A 45 -8.54 4.43 -11.66
N GLU A 46 -8.10 4.61 -12.91
CA GLU A 46 -8.90 5.29 -13.94
C GLU A 46 -10.21 4.56 -14.25
N ALA A 47 -10.24 3.24 -14.05
CA ALA A 47 -11.46 2.44 -14.12
C ALA A 47 -12.35 2.51 -12.84
N ASN A 48 -12.00 3.33 -11.85
CA ASN A 48 -12.66 3.44 -10.54
C ASN A 48 -12.75 2.12 -9.76
N ASN A 49 -11.77 1.22 -9.94
CA ASN A 49 -11.74 -0.11 -9.33
C ASN A 49 -10.66 -0.23 -8.23
N VAL A 50 -10.44 0.84 -7.46
CA VAL A 50 -9.41 0.90 -6.41
C VAL A 50 -9.98 0.95 -4.99
N ASN A 51 -11.28 1.14 -4.83
CA ASN A 51 -11.90 1.28 -3.51
C ASN A 51 -12.07 -0.09 -2.83
N ILE A 52 -11.88 -0.11 -1.52
CA ILE A 52 -11.98 -1.31 -0.69
C ILE A 52 -12.78 -0.95 0.56
N ILE A 53 -14.05 -1.33 0.55
CA ILE A 53 -14.98 -1.13 1.66
C ILE A 53 -14.92 -2.34 2.59
N SER A 54 -14.97 -2.12 3.89
CA SER A 54 -14.98 -3.16 4.93
C SER A 54 -15.88 -2.73 6.09
N GLY A 55 -16.51 -3.70 6.76
CA GLY A 55 -17.40 -3.46 7.90
C GLY A 55 -18.89 -3.70 7.60
N SER A 56 -19.74 -3.34 8.57
CA SER A 56 -21.21 -3.49 8.49
C SER A 56 -21.88 -2.17 8.09
N GLU A 57 -23.20 -2.16 7.90
CA GLU A 57 -23.91 -1.05 7.26
C GLU A 57 -23.63 0.34 7.86
N ASP A 58 -23.62 0.45 9.19
CA ASP A 58 -23.37 1.70 9.93
C ASP A 58 -21.90 1.88 10.34
N ASN A 59 -21.09 0.81 10.28
CA ASN A 59 -19.70 0.80 10.71
C ASN A 59 -18.80 0.40 9.54
N LYS A 60 -18.58 1.34 8.62
CA LYS A 60 -17.80 1.14 7.40
C LYS A 60 -16.48 1.89 7.46
N THR A 61 -15.48 1.23 6.89
CA THR A 61 -14.23 1.85 6.49
C THR A 61 -14.07 1.65 5.00
N GLU A 62 -13.57 2.67 4.31
CA GLU A 62 -13.24 2.62 2.90
C GLU A 62 -11.81 3.09 2.71
N VAL A 63 -10.94 2.21 2.19
CA VAL A 63 -9.58 2.59 1.79
C VAL A 63 -9.52 2.67 0.28
N TYR A 64 -8.95 3.75 -0.26
CA TYR A 64 -8.89 4.00 -1.69
C TYR A 64 -7.63 4.78 -2.10
N LEU A 65 -7.27 4.69 -3.38
CA LEU A 65 -6.13 5.36 -3.99
C LEU A 65 -6.65 6.64 -4.64
N ALA A 66 -6.55 7.74 -3.91
CA ALA A 66 -7.03 9.04 -4.35
C ALA A 66 -6.19 9.60 -5.49
N ASP A 67 -4.88 9.34 -5.51
CA ASP A 67 -3.98 9.75 -6.60
C ASP A 67 -2.80 8.78 -6.76
N ILE A 68 -2.29 8.68 -7.98
CA ILE A 68 -1.04 7.99 -8.32
C ILE A 68 -0.41 8.68 -9.53
N LYS A 69 0.87 9.04 -9.42
CA LYS A 69 1.61 9.64 -10.53
C LYS A 69 3.08 9.34 -10.44
N TYR A 70 3.73 9.34 -11.60
CA TYR A 70 5.19 9.39 -11.69
C TYR A 70 5.62 10.84 -11.87
N ASP A 71 6.47 11.32 -10.96
CA ASP A 71 7.09 12.64 -11.04
C ASP A 71 8.49 12.51 -11.64
N SER A 72 8.67 13.06 -12.84
CA SER A 72 9.95 13.00 -13.57
C SER A 72 11.01 13.95 -13.05
N GLU A 73 10.65 14.99 -12.29
CA GLU A 73 11.62 15.96 -11.76
C GLU A 73 12.40 15.35 -10.58
N ILE A 74 11.69 14.61 -9.72
CA ILE A 74 12.29 13.91 -8.58
C ILE A 74 12.46 12.40 -8.79
N CYS A 75 12.13 11.90 -9.99
CA CYS A 75 12.19 10.49 -10.39
C CYS A 75 11.53 9.55 -9.36
N CYS A 76 10.34 9.90 -8.88
CA CYS A 76 9.62 9.11 -7.87
C CYS A 76 8.18 8.86 -8.27
N TRP A 77 7.64 7.73 -7.81
CA TRP A 77 6.20 7.52 -7.77
C TRP A 77 5.61 8.17 -6.52
N ILE A 78 4.51 8.89 -6.69
CA ILE A 78 3.77 9.55 -5.61
C ILE A 78 2.37 8.97 -5.57
N LEU A 79 1.99 8.39 -4.44
CA LEU A 79 0.68 7.82 -4.18
C LEU A 79 0.00 8.64 -3.06
N LEU A 80 -1.29 8.88 -3.22
CA LEU A 80 -2.16 9.40 -2.18
C LEU A 80 -3.18 8.33 -1.81
N VAL A 81 -3.03 7.75 -0.62
CA VAL A 81 -3.95 6.74 -0.09
C VAL A 81 -4.82 7.39 0.98
N ASN A 82 -6.13 7.22 0.85
CA ASN A 82 -7.10 7.76 1.78
C ASN A 82 -7.86 6.64 2.50
N ILE A 83 -8.37 6.98 3.69
CA ILE A 83 -9.36 6.19 4.42
C ILE A 83 -10.51 7.07 4.89
N THR A 84 -11.72 6.65 4.58
CA THR A 84 -12.95 7.17 5.19
C THR A 84 -13.40 6.22 6.28
N ASP A 85 -13.62 6.71 7.50
CA ASP A 85 -14.08 5.90 8.65
C ASP A 85 -15.37 6.47 9.26
N THR A 86 -16.47 5.72 9.17
CA THR A 86 -17.77 6.11 9.73
C THR A 86 -17.88 5.84 11.23
N THR A 87 -16.95 5.07 11.80
CA THR A 87 -16.99 4.62 13.21
C THR A 87 -16.41 5.63 14.18
N LEU A 88 -15.65 6.61 13.68
CA LEU A 88 -15.08 7.66 14.53
C LEU A 88 -16.18 8.54 15.10
N ALA A 89 -15.91 9.15 16.26
CA ALA A 89 -16.83 10.12 16.85
C ALA A 89 -16.99 11.37 15.96
N ASP A 90 -18.04 12.15 16.23
CA ASP A 90 -18.20 13.47 15.66
C ASP A 90 -17.07 14.41 16.11
N GLU A 91 -16.70 15.35 15.24
CA GLU A 91 -15.71 16.36 15.56
C GLU A 91 -16.31 17.36 16.55
N VAL A 92 -15.58 17.60 17.63
CA VAL A 92 -15.97 18.54 18.68
C VAL A 92 -14.89 19.60 18.83
N HIS A 93 -15.28 20.85 18.69
CA HIS A 93 -14.41 22.01 18.91
C HIS A 93 -14.89 22.78 20.14
N ARG A 94 -13.95 23.32 20.91
CA ARG A 94 -14.24 24.19 22.05
C ARG A 94 -13.12 25.22 22.18
N GLU A 95 -13.46 26.42 22.62
CA GLU A 95 -12.46 27.42 22.98
C GLU A 95 -11.73 27.01 24.26
N ILE A 96 -10.40 27.18 24.30
CA ILE A 96 -9.60 26.87 25.49
C ILE A 96 -10.00 27.84 26.62
N GLY A 97 -10.46 27.29 27.74
CA GLY A 97 -10.97 28.08 28.86
C GLY A 97 -12.41 28.61 28.68
N GLY A 98 -13.05 28.34 27.53
CA GLY A 98 -14.44 28.70 27.28
C GLY A 98 -15.43 27.83 28.06
N ASN A 99 -16.69 28.24 28.14
CA ASN A 99 -17.78 27.48 28.74
C ASN A 99 -18.45 26.53 27.72
N ASP A 100 -19.59 25.92 28.09
CA ASP A 100 -20.31 24.99 27.20
C ASP A 100 -20.86 25.66 25.92
N ASP A 101 -21.09 26.98 25.93
CA ASP A 101 -21.57 27.72 24.76
C ASP A 101 -20.52 27.78 23.64
N THR A 102 -19.23 27.66 23.99
CA THR A 102 -18.14 27.61 23.03
C THR A 102 -17.94 26.22 22.42
N ARG A 103 -18.66 25.19 22.92
CA ARG A 103 -18.58 23.81 22.44
C ARG A 103 -19.45 23.62 21.21
N LYS A 104 -18.83 23.37 20.07
CA LYS A 104 -19.50 23.07 18.80
C LYS A 104 -19.28 21.60 18.41
N VAL A 105 -20.37 20.87 18.19
CA VAL A 105 -20.35 19.52 17.63
C VAL A 105 -20.68 19.57 16.15
N ASN A 106 -19.78 19.08 15.31
CA ASN A 106 -20.03 18.89 13.88
C ASN A 106 -20.49 17.45 13.65
N ALA A 107 -21.80 17.22 13.74
CA ALA A 107 -22.38 15.89 13.61
C ALA A 107 -22.31 15.36 12.18
N LYS A 108 -21.84 14.12 12.01
CA LYS A 108 -21.79 13.43 10.72
C LYS A 108 -23.17 12.90 10.34
N LYS A 109 -23.47 12.91 9.04
CA LYS A 109 -24.67 12.26 8.49
C LYS A 109 -24.44 10.75 8.40
N ASN A 110 -25.52 9.96 8.35
CA ASN A 110 -25.42 8.52 8.12
C ASN A 110 -24.63 8.22 6.85
N GLY A 111 -23.67 7.30 6.95
CA GLY A 111 -22.77 6.91 5.85
C GLY A 111 -21.64 7.90 5.57
N VAL A 112 -21.53 9.02 6.30
CA VAL A 112 -20.42 9.97 6.17
C VAL A 112 -19.38 9.67 7.26
N GLY A 113 -18.15 9.39 6.84
CA GLY A 113 -17.03 9.17 7.74
C GLY A 113 -16.08 10.35 7.80
N THR A 114 -15.13 10.29 8.74
CA THR A 114 -13.98 11.19 8.77
C THR A 114 -12.93 10.65 7.81
N ASP A 115 -12.40 11.50 6.94
CA ASP A 115 -11.41 11.14 5.93
C ASP A 115 -9.99 11.47 6.42
N PHE A 116 -9.04 10.57 6.17
CA PHE A 116 -7.62 10.77 6.43
C PHE A 116 -6.82 10.35 5.22
N SER A 117 -5.69 11.01 5.01
CA SER A 117 -4.80 10.76 3.89
C SER A 117 -3.38 10.47 4.35
N SER A 118 -2.65 9.70 3.54
CA SER A 118 -1.21 9.52 3.66
C SER A 118 -0.56 9.54 2.28
N HIS A 119 0.50 10.35 2.13
CA HIS A 119 1.36 10.29 0.97
C HIS A 119 2.39 9.15 1.08
N ILE A 120 2.65 8.49 -0.03
CA ILE A 120 3.73 7.52 -0.19
C ILE A 120 4.56 7.93 -1.39
N ILE A 121 5.86 8.14 -1.18
CA ILE A 121 6.81 8.48 -2.24
C ILE A 121 7.77 7.31 -2.38
N ILE A 122 7.92 6.76 -3.59
CA ILE A 122 8.70 5.55 -3.82
C ILE A 122 9.65 5.76 -5.00
N LYS A 123 10.94 5.48 -4.78
CA LYS A 123 11.93 5.48 -5.85
C LYS A 123 11.73 4.25 -6.73
N PRO A 124 11.72 4.37 -8.07
CA PRO A 124 11.38 3.27 -9.00
C PRO A 124 12.48 2.21 -9.11
N ASP A 125 13.73 2.60 -8.90
CA ASP A 125 14.87 1.70 -9.00
C ASP A 125 15.12 1.01 -7.65
N PRO A 126 15.27 -0.33 -7.64
CA PRO A 126 15.55 -1.04 -6.42
C PRO A 126 16.99 -0.80 -5.95
N GLU A 127 17.18 -0.85 -4.64
CA GLU A 127 18.49 -0.93 -4.00
C GLU A 127 19.13 -2.31 -4.23
N ALA A 128 20.40 -2.48 -3.85
CA ALA A 128 21.17 -3.71 -4.13
C ALA A 128 20.57 -5.00 -3.53
N ASN A 129 19.78 -4.86 -2.45
CA ASN A 129 19.05 -5.96 -1.80
C ASN A 129 17.69 -6.28 -2.46
N GLY A 130 17.31 -5.54 -3.52
CA GLY A 130 16.05 -5.70 -4.23
C GLY A 130 14.84 -4.97 -3.60
N SER A 131 15.03 -4.19 -2.53
CA SER A 131 13.97 -3.34 -1.98
C SER A 131 13.92 -1.98 -2.67
N TRP A 132 12.79 -1.30 -2.57
CA TRP A 132 12.61 0.08 -3.05
C TRP A 132 12.53 1.03 -1.86
N LEU A 133 13.27 2.13 -1.91
CA LEU A 133 13.18 3.17 -0.88
C LEU A 133 11.81 3.85 -0.97
N ALA A 134 11.14 3.96 0.18
CA ALA A 134 9.85 4.59 0.31
C ALA A 134 9.83 5.58 1.49
N LEU A 135 9.21 6.74 1.26
CA LEU A 135 8.82 7.68 2.31
C LEU A 135 7.33 7.56 2.54
N TYR A 136 6.94 7.49 3.81
CA TYR A 136 5.56 7.36 4.22
C TYR A 136 5.16 8.47 5.19
N GLU A 137 4.18 9.29 4.81
CA GLU A 137 3.55 10.22 5.73
C GLU A 137 2.68 9.45 6.72
N GLN A 138 3.06 9.48 8.00
CA GLN A 138 2.34 8.74 9.02
C GLN A 138 1.04 9.44 9.40
N SER A 139 -0.08 8.77 9.11
CA SER A 139 -1.39 9.07 9.67
C SER A 139 -1.80 7.99 10.67
N PRO A 140 -2.30 8.34 11.87
CA PRO A 140 -2.80 7.35 12.83
C PRO A 140 -3.93 6.46 12.28
N ALA A 141 -4.76 6.99 11.38
CA ALA A 141 -5.86 6.25 10.74
C ALA A 141 -5.40 5.32 9.61
N LEU A 142 -4.19 5.54 9.08
CA LEU A 142 -3.56 4.72 8.06
C LEU A 142 -2.22 4.18 8.60
N PRO A 143 -2.22 3.12 9.41
CA PRO A 143 -0.95 2.46 9.74
C PRO A 143 -0.35 1.81 8.48
N VAL A 144 0.98 1.76 8.39
CA VAL A 144 1.72 1.15 7.25
C VAL A 144 1.19 -0.25 6.92
N ARG A 145 0.84 -1.05 7.93
CA ARG A 145 0.27 -2.39 7.75
C ARG A 145 -1.06 -2.38 6.98
N LEU A 146 -1.93 -1.40 7.25
CA LEU A 146 -3.19 -1.24 6.54
C LEU A 146 -2.95 -0.86 5.08
N VAL A 147 -2.01 0.06 4.84
CA VAL A 147 -1.57 0.45 3.49
C VAL A 147 -0.97 -0.74 2.73
N SER A 148 -0.10 -1.55 3.34
CA SER A 148 0.39 -2.79 2.71
C SER A 148 -0.75 -3.75 2.35
N SER A 149 -1.71 -3.93 3.26
CA SER A 149 -2.87 -4.79 3.02
C SER A 149 -3.72 -4.28 1.85
N TYR A 150 -3.92 -2.97 1.77
CA TYR A 150 -4.60 -2.28 0.69
C TYR A 150 -3.89 -2.49 -0.65
N LEU A 151 -2.59 -2.16 -0.74
CA LEU A 151 -1.78 -2.35 -1.94
C LEU A 151 -1.76 -3.82 -2.38
N ASN A 152 -1.68 -4.76 -1.44
CA ASN A 152 -1.77 -6.20 -1.73
C ASN A 152 -3.10 -6.62 -2.37
N LYS A 153 -4.20 -5.98 -1.99
CA LYS A 153 -5.49 -6.22 -2.65
C LYS A 153 -5.47 -5.65 -4.08
N LEU A 154 -4.88 -4.48 -4.31
CA LEU A 154 -4.70 -3.93 -5.66
C LEU A 154 -3.80 -4.81 -6.53
N LEU A 155 -2.67 -5.29 -6.00
CA LEU A 155 -1.76 -6.20 -6.72
C LEU A 155 -2.45 -7.51 -7.13
N ARG A 156 -3.39 -8.01 -6.32
CA ARG A 156 -4.23 -9.15 -6.69
C ARG A 156 -5.26 -8.81 -7.77
N ARG A 157 -5.82 -7.59 -7.76
CA ARG A 157 -6.75 -7.12 -8.81
C ARG A 157 -6.03 -7.01 -10.15
N ILE A 158 -4.87 -6.36 -10.22
CA ILE A 158 -4.11 -6.25 -11.48
C ILE A 158 -3.71 -7.63 -12.01
N ALA A 159 -3.34 -8.59 -11.14
CA ALA A 159 -3.02 -9.95 -11.56
C ALA A 159 -4.22 -10.70 -12.14
N LYS A 160 -5.43 -10.43 -11.63
CA LYS A 160 -6.68 -11.02 -12.16
C LYS A 160 -7.06 -10.43 -13.52
N GLU A 161 -6.81 -9.14 -13.72
CA GLU A 161 -7.16 -8.42 -14.95
C GLU A 161 -6.11 -8.62 -16.07
N ASN A 162 -4.84 -8.85 -15.70
CA ASN A 162 -3.72 -9.02 -16.63
C ASN A 162 -3.19 -10.47 -16.57
N LYS A 163 -4.06 -11.47 -16.72
CA LYS A 163 -3.70 -12.88 -16.45
C LYS A 163 -2.46 -13.35 -17.19
N ASP A 164 -2.33 -12.97 -18.46
CA ASP A 164 -1.24 -13.42 -19.32
C ASP A 164 0.13 -12.95 -18.80
N ASP A 165 0.20 -11.75 -18.22
CA ASP A 165 1.44 -11.22 -17.63
C ASP A 165 1.80 -11.92 -16.31
N PHE A 166 0.78 -12.38 -15.57
CA PHE A 166 0.92 -13.00 -14.25
C PHE A 166 0.87 -14.53 -14.30
N GLU A 167 0.97 -15.12 -15.49
CA GLU A 167 1.05 -16.55 -15.69
C GLU A 167 2.50 -16.95 -15.96
N THR A 168 3.02 -17.94 -15.21
CA THR A 168 4.38 -18.46 -15.40
C THR A 168 4.35 -19.99 -15.46
N ASP A 169 5.36 -20.57 -16.10
CA ASP A 169 5.58 -22.00 -16.07
C ASP A 169 5.82 -22.49 -14.63
N HIS A 170 5.30 -23.67 -14.31
CA HIS A 170 5.54 -24.30 -13.02
C HIS A 170 7.04 -24.56 -12.87
N PRO A 171 7.69 -24.15 -11.75
CA PRO A 171 9.15 -24.16 -11.62
C PRO A 171 9.80 -25.57 -11.66
N LYS A 172 8.98 -26.62 -11.53
CA LYS A 172 9.41 -28.02 -11.69
C LYS A 172 9.19 -28.56 -13.11
N ASN A 173 8.78 -27.72 -14.06
CA ASN A 173 8.42 -28.09 -15.43
C ASN A 173 7.47 -29.30 -15.50
N THR A 174 6.52 -29.38 -14.56
CA THR A 174 5.54 -30.47 -14.55
C THR A 174 4.67 -30.34 -15.78
N VAL A 175 4.43 -31.44 -16.49
CA VAL A 175 3.57 -31.42 -17.68
C VAL A 175 2.09 -31.50 -17.32
N ASP A 176 1.25 -30.88 -18.15
CA ASP A 176 -0.19 -31.04 -18.12
C ASP A 176 -0.63 -32.31 -18.87
N THR A 177 -1.93 -32.56 -18.92
CA THR A 177 -2.51 -33.74 -19.60
C THR A 177 -2.35 -33.72 -21.12
N LYS A 178 -1.90 -32.60 -21.69
CA LYS A 178 -1.66 -32.40 -23.13
C LYS A 178 -0.16 -32.42 -23.47
N GLY A 179 0.71 -32.68 -22.48
CA GLY A 179 2.16 -32.71 -22.66
C GLY A 179 2.85 -31.34 -22.65
N GLY A 180 2.12 -30.25 -22.41
CA GLY A 180 2.68 -28.90 -22.26
C GLY A 180 3.16 -28.65 -20.83
N VAL A 181 4.05 -27.69 -20.62
CA VAL A 181 4.44 -27.30 -19.25
C VAL A 181 3.23 -26.68 -18.56
N LYS A 182 2.87 -27.23 -17.40
CA LYS A 182 1.79 -26.71 -16.56
C LYS A 182 2.13 -25.29 -16.16
N LYS A 183 1.18 -24.38 -16.38
CA LYS A 183 1.28 -23.00 -15.96
C LYS A 183 0.60 -22.74 -14.62
N ILE A 184 1.05 -21.70 -13.92
CA ILE A 184 0.52 -21.26 -12.64
C ILE A 184 0.21 -19.77 -12.66
N ASN A 185 -0.90 -19.41 -12.02
CA ASN A 185 -1.22 -18.01 -11.76
C ASN A 185 -0.37 -17.49 -10.60
N THR A 186 0.15 -16.29 -10.77
CA THR A 186 0.94 -15.58 -9.78
C THR A 186 0.34 -14.21 -9.48
N TYR A 187 0.82 -13.57 -8.42
CA TYR A 187 0.47 -12.20 -8.05
C TYR A 187 1.60 -11.61 -7.22
N CYS A 188 1.82 -10.31 -7.35
CA CYS A 188 2.77 -9.60 -6.51
C CYS A 188 2.20 -9.40 -5.10
N HIS A 189 3.07 -9.44 -4.10
CA HIS A 189 2.75 -9.19 -2.72
C HIS A 189 3.80 -8.28 -2.10
N CYS A 190 3.38 -7.11 -1.65
CA CYS A 190 4.23 -6.13 -1.01
C CYS A 190 4.21 -6.20 0.52
N HIS A 191 5.30 -5.73 1.12
CA HIS A 191 5.42 -5.42 2.53
C HIS A 191 6.44 -4.30 2.73
N PHE A 192 6.29 -3.54 3.82
CA PHE A 192 7.26 -2.50 4.20
C PHE A 192 8.03 -2.93 5.44
N TYR A 193 9.34 -2.70 5.43
CA TYR A 193 10.18 -2.73 6.62
C TYR A 193 10.67 -1.33 6.95
N GLY A 194 11.05 -1.11 8.22
CA GLY A 194 11.71 0.14 8.60
C GLY A 194 13.08 0.22 7.95
N HIS A 195 13.39 1.34 7.32
CA HIS A 195 14.70 1.56 6.73
C HIS A 195 15.71 1.83 7.85
N ILE A 196 16.77 1.03 7.92
CA ILE A 196 17.83 1.18 8.91
C ILE A 196 18.78 2.27 8.42
N SER A 197 18.92 3.36 9.19
CA SER A 197 19.91 4.38 8.86
C SER A 197 21.32 3.79 8.90
N LYS A 198 22.18 4.20 7.96
CA LYS A 198 23.59 3.77 7.87
C LYS A 198 24.37 3.85 9.18
N GLN A 199 24.05 4.81 10.05
CA GLN A 199 24.69 4.96 11.36
C GLN A 199 24.41 3.79 12.33
N PHE A 200 23.39 2.98 12.04
CA PHE A 200 23.01 1.79 12.80
C PHE A 200 23.24 0.48 12.03
N GLU A 201 23.83 0.55 10.84
CA GLU A 201 24.32 -0.65 10.17
C GLU A 201 25.50 -1.20 10.99
N VAL A 202 25.35 -2.42 11.51
CA VAL A 202 26.42 -3.08 12.25
C VAL A 202 27.54 -3.42 11.27
N THR A 203 28.57 -2.57 11.22
CA THR A 203 29.77 -2.78 10.39
C THR A 203 30.82 -3.66 11.08
N ASP A 204 30.48 -4.28 12.21
CA ASP A 204 31.43 -5.04 13.02
C ASP A 204 31.72 -6.41 12.38
N PRO A 205 32.96 -6.67 11.92
CA PRO A 205 33.33 -7.94 11.29
C PRO A 205 33.28 -9.15 12.23
N TYR A 206 33.03 -8.97 13.54
CA TYR A 206 32.99 -10.05 14.52
C TYR A 206 31.60 -10.69 14.72
N TYR A 207 30.58 -10.23 14.01
CA TYR A 207 29.26 -10.88 13.95
C TYR A 207 28.97 -11.38 12.52
N LYS A 208 29.66 -12.47 12.12
CA LYS A 208 29.26 -13.35 11.00
C LYS A 208 29.23 -14.79 11.46
#